data_AF-A0A3F2RGY6-F1
#
_entry.id   AF-A0A3F2RGY6-F1
#
_cell.length_a   1.000
_cell.length_b   1.000
_cell.length_c   1.000
_cell.angle_alpha   90.00
_cell.angle_beta   90.00
_cell.angle_gamma   90.00
#
_symmetry.space_group_name_H-M   'P 1'
#
loop_
_entity.id
_entity.type
_entity.pdbx_description
1 polymer ?
#
loop_
_entity_poly.entity_id
_entity_poly.type
_entity_poly.pdbx_seq_one_letter_code
_entity_poly.pdbx_strand_id
1 'polypeptide(L)'
;MEAGYDNSQPVIDISNKSGTYAPYAETPYSPRQVDRCERSLHHTNRSQYDRDEDHHKHWFVTTNAHLRECFAEFLGTFVMICFGMGVNNQVVLGKGDKGTWLSINMAWGIAILMGVYISEGVSGAHMNPAVTLAHCVYGRLAWRKLPGYVLSQSLGAFMGACAVYLLDYQKISKFDPDKTIMQVHFATYPNDEINNLTAFYTETLATAILLLCIYAITDQHNRSPGTVGTPFAFALMIMALAPTQPFPRKVRISTIEDSSGQHTSDQTPYADFPGSAYAPDIRVSIDRESPQLVTNPSDYRASGETGKRRRLITKNAHLRECLAEFLATTIAIAFGLGGISQAGLWGSEYGGILTISLGWGVAVMIGTFVADSVSGAHIISVITVTNAVYGRMPWWKVPGYMVAQMLGAIVGTALIYVLNYQKIRREDPEKESMHRLFITYARPGVSNYTAFYTEVLACASIMLASYAIKDQRNCWPGKRGTPFTLALLVTAISCCFSANSALGMSPNRDFGPRFFMYLAGYHQVFTEDSYYFWIPIVAPLIGGIIGAGLYILFVEMQHPEPTHKQAAEREMPMLTGESM
;
A
#
# COMPACT_ATOMS: atom_id res chain seq x y z
N MET A 1 48.65 33.08 -26.41
CA MET A 1 47.50 32.23 -26.80
C MET A 1 48.04 30.81 -26.76
N GLU A 2 47.82 30.13 -25.62
CA GLU A 2 46.97 28.91 -25.48
C GLU A 2 47.65 27.66 -26.04
N ALA A 3 47.69 26.49 -25.42
CA ALA A 3 47.67 26.01 -24.04
C ALA A 3 48.28 24.58 -24.16
N GLY A 4 49.34 24.28 -23.41
CA GLY A 4 50.09 23.02 -23.55
C GLY A 4 49.52 21.87 -22.71
N TYR A 5 49.32 20.72 -23.36
CA TYR A 5 49.22 19.41 -22.72
C TYR A 5 50.64 18.90 -22.44
N ASP A 6 50.91 18.39 -21.23
CA ASP A 6 52.14 17.65 -20.93
C ASP A 6 51.81 16.22 -20.45
N ASN A 7 52.40 15.26 -21.17
CA ASN A 7 52.36 13.82 -20.94
C ASN A 7 53.72 13.44 -20.34
N SER A 8 53.76 13.04 -19.08
CA SER A 8 54.96 12.41 -18.51
C SER A 8 54.61 11.23 -17.61
N GLN A 9 54.84 10.01 -18.11
CA GLN A 9 55.09 8.84 -17.27
C GLN A 9 56.61 8.70 -17.07
N PRO A 10 57.08 8.21 -15.91
CA PRO A 10 58.40 7.62 -15.80
C PRO A 10 58.37 6.12 -15.47
N VAL A 11 58.97 5.38 -16.41
CA VAL A 11 59.73 4.12 -16.41
C VAL A 11 60.10 3.50 -15.05
N ILE A 12 59.90 2.17 -14.95
CA ILE A 12 60.29 1.29 -13.83
C ILE A 12 61.74 0.82 -14.02
N ASP A 13 62.58 1.00 -13.00
CA ASP A 13 63.93 0.40 -12.93
C ASP A 13 63.87 -0.95 -12.19
N ILE A 14 64.45 -1.98 -12.81
CA ILE A 14 64.43 -3.38 -12.38
C ILE A 14 65.86 -3.78 -12.01
N SER A 15 66.31 -3.42 -10.81
CA SER A 15 67.62 -3.90 -10.33
C SER A 15 67.74 -3.95 -8.79
N ASN A 16 67.10 -4.95 -8.16
CA ASN A 16 67.77 -5.68 -7.07
C ASN A 16 67.03 -6.97 -6.68
N LYS A 17 67.71 -8.11 -6.83
CA LYS A 17 67.31 -9.44 -6.31
C LYS A 17 68.08 -9.69 -5.01
N SER A 18 67.37 -10.05 -3.95
CA SER A 18 67.66 -11.18 -3.02
C SER A 18 67.30 -10.90 -1.54
N GLY A 19 66.22 -11.56 -1.09
CA GLY A 19 66.07 -12.24 0.20
C GLY A 19 66.18 -11.45 1.51
N THR A 20 65.04 -11.16 2.14
CA THR A 20 64.70 -11.52 3.55
C THR A 20 63.26 -11.09 3.86
N TYR A 21 62.47 -11.98 4.45
CA TYR A 21 61.12 -11.70 4.96
C TYR A 21 61.20 -10.84 6.24
N ALA A 22 60.57 -9.66 6.24
CA ALA A 22 60.18 -8.88 7.43
C ALA A 22 59.10 -7.84 7.01
N PRO A 23 58.19 -7.44 7.91
CA PRO A 23 56.76 -7.65 7.79
C PRO A 23 56.06 -6.59 6.93
N TYR A 24 54.91 -6.97 6.36
CA TYR A 24 53.94 -6.02 5.83
C TYR A 24 53.68 -4.93 6.87
N ALA A 25 54.00 -3.69 6.51
CA ALA A 25 53.54 -2.53 7.24
C ALA A 25 52.02 -2.62 7.32
N GLU A 26 51.52 -2.70 8.56
CA GLU A 26 50.10 -2.63 8.90
C GLU A 26 49.54 -1.33 8.34
N THR A 27 48.91 -1.42 7.17
CA THR A 27 47.90 -0.44 6.80
C THR A 27 46.73 -0.63 7.77
N PRO A 28 46.22 0.42 8.42
CA PRO A 28 45.06 0.29 9.28
C PRO A 28 43.92 -0.31 8.47
N TYR A 29 43.50 -1.52 8.83
CA TYR A 29 42.30 -2.14 8.32
C TYR A 29 41.13 -1.28 8.81
N SER A 30 40.70 -0.31 8.00
CA SER A 30 39.37 0.27 8.17
C SER A 30 38.39 -0.85 7.84
N PRO A 31 37.58 -1.33 8.79
CA PRO A 31 36.49 -2.23 8.43
C PRO A 31 35.64 -1.44 7.45
N ARG A 32 35.53 -1.89 6.19
CA ARG A 32 34.48 -1.40 5.30
C ARG A 32 33.19 -1.59 6.09
N GLN A 33 32.58 -0.48 6.53
CA GLN A 33 31.16 -0.46 6.87
C GLN A 33 30.47 -1.25 5.77
N VAL A 34 29.80 -2.34 6.11
CA VAL A 34 28.97 -3.06 5.15
C VAL A 34 28.04 -2.03 4.54
N ASP A 35 28.30 -1.75 3.28
CA ASP A 35 27.81 -0.56 2.64
C ASP A 35 26.29 -0.66 2.64
N ARG A 36 25.61 0.39 3.10
CA ARG A 36 24.13 0.46 3.08
C ARG A 36 23.60 0.31 1.63
N CYS A 37 24.51 0.37 0.65
CA CYS A 37 24.41 0.14 -0.79
C CYS A 37 24.46 -1.33 -1.28
N GLU A 38 24.77 -2.35 -0.48
CA GLU A 38 24.72 -3.76 -0.93
C GLU A 38 23.29 -4.36 -0.97
N ARG A 39 22.28 -3.53 -1.20
CA ARG A 39 20.89 -3.95 -1.51
C ARG A 39 20.67 -3.97 -3.02
N SER A 40 21.45 -4.78 -3.73
CA SER A 40 21.20 -5.09 -5.14
C SER A 40 19.99 -6.01 -5.24
N LEU A 41 18.96 -5.66 -6.02
CA LEU A 41 17.81 -6.54 -6.30
C LEU A 41 18.25 -7.95 -6.74
N HIS A 42 19.43 -8.08 -7.37
CA HIS A 42 19.99 -9.37 -7.79
C HIS A 42 20.59 -10.20 -6.65
N HIS A 43 20.97 -9.57 -5.53
CA HIS A 43 21.41 -10.25 -4.31
C HIS A 43 20.33 -10.29 -3.20
N THR A 44 19.15 -9.69 -3.42
CA THR A 44 18.04 -9.70 -2.44
C THR A 44 17.29 -11.02 -2.32
N ASN A 45 17.69 -12.05 -3.06
CA ASN A 45 17.20 -13.40 -2.82
C ASN A 45 17.82 -13.98 -1.54
N ARG A 46 17.41 -13.40 -0.41
CA ARG A 46 17.85 -13.75 0.95
C ARG A 46 17.45 -15.17 1.32
N SER A 47 16.55 -15.79 0.57
CA SER A 47 16.25 -17.22 0.75
C SER A 47 17.48 -18.10 0.55
N GLN A 48 18.49 -17.65 -0.21
CA GLN A 48 19.71 -18.41 -0.54
C GLN A 48 20.62 -18.72 0.66
N TYR A 49 20.38 -18.11 1.83
CA TYR A 49 21.04 -18.51 3.06
C TYR A 49 20.33 -19.73 3.66
N ASP A 50 21.05 -20.85 3.73
CA ASP A 50 20.63 -22.01 4.52
C ASP A 50 20.53 -21.63 6.00
N ARG A 51 19.52 -22.17 6.69
CA ARG A 51 19.37 -22.00 8.15
C ARG A 51 20.06 -23.16 8.88
N ASP A 52 20.71 -22.85 10.00
CA ASP A 52 21.37 -23.84 10.88
C ASP A 52 20.39 -24.88 11.44
N GLU A 53 20.91 -26.06 11.85
CA GLU A 53 20.14 -27.25 12.26
C GLU A 53 19.22 -27.04 13.49
N ASP A 54 19.47 -26.05 14.34
CA ASP A 54 18.70 -25.80 15.57
C ASP A 54 17.31 -25.15 15.36
N HIS A 55 16.92 -24.93 14.10
CA HIS A 55 15.75 -24.13 13.72
C HIS A 55 14.41 -24.86 13.68
N HIS A 56 14.34 -26.11 14.11
CA HIS A 56 13.12 -26.93 14.17
C HIS A 56 12.03 -26.45 15.15
N LYS A 57 12.13 -25.24 15.72
CA LYS A 57 11.25 -24.77 16.82
C LYS A 57 9.87 -24.24 16.38
N HIS A 58 9.62 -24.00 15.09
CA HIS A 58 8.32 -23.53 14.59
C HIS A 58 7.72 -24.48 13.54
N TRP A 59 6.47 -24.91 13.76
CA TRP A 59 5.82 -25.99 13.00
C TRP A 59 5.53 -25.68 11.51
N PHE A 60 5.60 -24.41 11.09
CA PHE A 60 5.26 -23.95 9.74
C PHE A 60 6.43 -23.29 8.98
N VAL A 61 7.65 -23.36 9.52
CA VAL A 61 8.85 -22.81 8.85
C VAL A 61 9.44 -23.87 7.94
N THR A 62 9.70 -23.53 6.68
CA THR A 62 10.39 -24.44 5.75
C THR A 62 11.88 -24.13 5.69
N THR A 63 12.71 -25.17 5.60
CA THR A 63 14.16 -25.05 5.40
C THR A 63 14.52 -24.77 3.94
N ASN A 64 13.65 -25.14 3.00
CA ASN A 64 13.94 -25.02 1.58
C ASN A 64 13.79 -23.57 1.10
N ALA A 65 14.92 -22.95 0.75
CA ALA A 65 15.01 -21.62 0.14
C ALA A 65 13.99 -21.39 -0.98
N HIS A 66 13.90 -22.35 -1.92
CA HIS A 66 13.02 -22.23 -3.07
C HIS A 66 11.54 -22.23 -2.68
N LEU A 67 11.15 -23.02 -1.68
CA LEU A 67 9.76 -23.04 -1.22
C LEU A 67 9.37 -21.72 -0.53
N ARG A 68 10.31 -21.06 0.14
CA ARG A 68 10.12 -19.73 0.76
C ARG A 68 9.87 -18.67 -0.30
N GLU A 69 10.65 -18.70 -1.39
CA GLU A 69 10.43 -17.84 -2.55
C GLU A 69 9.04 -18.05 -3.14
N CYS A 70 8.64 -19.32 -3.33
CA CYS A 70 7.32 -19.69 -3.84
C CYS A 70 6.18 -19.14 -2.98
N PHE A 71 6.28 -19.20 -1.64
CA PHE A 71 5.27 -18.61 -0.75
C PHE A 71 5.18 -17.09 -0.88
N ALA A 72 6.32 -16.40 -0.99
CA ALA A 72 6.35 -14.96 -1.18
C ALA A 72 5.77 -14.55 -2.55
N GLU A 73 6.13 -15.25 -3.63
CA GLU A 73 5.59 -15.04 -4.98
C GLU A 73 4.08 -15.30 -5.05
N PHE A 74 3.60 -16.34 -4.37
CA PHE A 74 2.17 -16.63 -4.25
C PHE A 74 1.43 -15.46 -3.57
N LEU A 75 1.90 -15.02 -2.40
CA LEU A 75 1.22 -13.98 -1.62
C LEU A 75 1.29 -12.60 -2.29
N GLY A 76 2.43 -12.24 -2.87
CA GLY A 76 2.60 -10.99 -3.62
C GLY A 76 1.68 -10.94 -4.83
N THR A 77 1.62 -12.03 -5.61
CA THR A 77 0.73 -12.13 -6.79
C THR A 77 -0.75 -12.14 -6.39
N PHE A 78 -1.11 -12.82 -5.29
CA PHE A 78 -2.46 -12.79 -4.73
C PHE A 78 -2.94 -11.36 -4.43
N VAL A 79 -2.16 -10.58 -3.68
CA VAL A 79 -2.53 -9.20 -3.32
C VAL A 79 -2.58 -8.31 -4.56
N MET A 80 -1.63 -8.46 -5.48
CA MET A 80 -1.61 -7.72 -6.74
C MET A 80 -2.91 -7.93 -7.53
N ILE A 81 -3.35 -9.18 -7.67
CA ILE A 81 -4.57 -9.49 -8.41
C ILE A 81 -5.83 -9.06 -7.65
N CYS A 82 -5.86 -9.17 -6.31
CA CYS A 82 -6.98 -8.65 -5.53
C CYS A 82 -7.23 -7.16 -5.78
N PHE A 83 -6.17 -6.34 -5.83
CA PHE A 83 -6.32 -4.90 -6.10
C PHE A 83 -6.56 -4.62 -7.59
N GLY A 84 -5.81 -5.28 -8.48
CA GLY A 84 -5.95 -5.08 -9.92
C GLY A 84 -7.33 -5.46 -10.46
N MET A 85 -7.85 -6.63 -10.11
CA MET A 85 -9.21 -7.03 -10.50
C MET A 85 -10.28 -6.31 -9.68
N GLY A 86 -10.02 -6.00 -8.41
CA GLY A 86 -10.95 -5.27 -7.56
C GLY A 86 -11.30 -3.89 -8.12
N VAL A 87 -10.30 -3.11 -8.54
CA VAL A 87 -10.57 -1.80 -9.18
C VAL A 87 -11.28 -1.95 -10.52
N ASN A 88 -10.92 -2.96 -11.33
CA ASN A 88 -11.56 -3.22 -12.62
C ASN A 88 -13.06 -3.45 -12.42
N ASN A 89 -13.42 -4.38 -11.52
CA ASN A 89 -14.81 -4.68 -11.20
C ASN A 89 -15.54 -3.47 -10.61
N GLN A 90 -14.90 -2.73 -9.71
CA GLN A 90 -15.50 -1.56 -9.09
C GLN A 90 -15.89 -0.49 -10.15
N VAL A 91 -15.04 -0.22 -11.14
CA VAL A 91 -15.36 0.74 -12.21
C VAL A 91 -16.48 0.21 -13.11
N VAL A 92 -16.39 -1.05 -13.53
CA VAL A 92 -17.31 -1.63 -14.52
C VAL A 92 -18.70 -1.86 -13.92
N LEU A 93 -18.77 -2.56 -12.79
CA LEU A 93 -20.04 -2.82 -12.09
C LEU A 93 -20.62 -1.54 -11.51
N GLY A 94 -19.76 -0.54 -11.28
CA GLY A 94 -20.14 0.83 -10.94
C GLY A 94 -20.62 1.68 -12.12
N LYS A 95 -20.64 1.15 -13.35
CA LYS A 95 -21.03 1.84 -14.59
C LYS A 95 -20.32 3.20 -14.81
N GLY A 96 -19.07 3.32 -14.36
CA GLY A 96 -18.30 4.56 -14.44
C GLY A 96 -18.55 5.56 -13.30
N ASP A 97 -19.59 5.38 -12.48
CA ASP A 97 -19.90 6.27 -11.34
C ASP A 97 -19.05 5.95 -10.10
N LYS A 98 -18.54 4.71 -10.01
CA LYS A 98 -17.75 4.21 -8.87
C LYS A 98 -16.27 4.06 -9.16
N GLY A 99 -15.78 4.75 -10.19
CA GLY A 99 -14.36 4.93 -10.47
C GLY A 99 -14.10 5.34 -11.91
N THR A 100 -12.89 5.82 -12.15
CA THR A 100 -12.45 6.32 -13.45
C THR A 100 -11.29 5.48 -13.97
N TRP A 101 -10.96 5.66 -15.25
CA TRP A 101 -9.77 5.04 -15.82
C TRP A 101 -8.49 5.37 -15.02
N LEU A 102 -8.35 6.62 -14.56
CA LEU A 102 -7.22 7.01 -13.72
C LEU A 102 -7.16 6.20 -12.41
N SER A 103 -8.30 5.88 -11.82
CA SER A 103 -8.34 5.05 -10.61
C SER A 103 -7.87 3.61 -10.87
N ILE A 104 -8.14 3.05 -12.06
CA ILE A 104 -7.63 1.74 -12.48
C ILE A 104 -6.11 1.76 -12.53
N ASN A 105 -5.54 2.70 -13.28
CA ASN A 105 -4.08 2.81 -13.42
C ASN A 105 -3.39 2.99 -12.07
N MET A 106 -3.92 3.88 -11.23
CA MET A 106 -3.39 4.13 -9.90
C MET A 106 -3.44 2.89 -9.01
N ALA A 107 -4.57 2.18 -8.99
CA ALA A 107 -4.71 0.99 -8.17
C ALA A 107 -3.81 -0.16 -8.66
N TRP A 108 -3.63 -0.38 -9.97
CA TRP A 108 -2.68 -1.37 -10.49
C TRP A 108 -1.23 -1.04 -10.13
N GLY A 109 -0.83 0.24 -10.20
CA GLY A 109 0.49 0.66 -9.75
C GLY A 109 0.72 0.41 -8.26
N ILE A 110 -0.27 0.75 -7.43
CA ILE A 110 -0.20 0.50 -5.98
C ILE A 110 -0.28 -1.01 -5.67
N ALA A 111 -0.98 -1.81 -6.48
CA ALA A 111 -1.03 -3.26 -6.34
C ALA A 111 0.37 -3.88 -6.49
N ILE A 112 1.13 -3.43 -7.49
CA ILE A 112 2.53 -3.81 -7.68
C ILE A 112 3.39 -3.30 -6.53
N LEU A 113 3.20 -2.05 -6.10
CA LEU A 113 3.88 -1.49 -4.92
C LEU A 113 3.73 -2.40 -3.70
N MET A 114 2.49 -2.82 -3.39
CA MET A 114 2.21 -3.68 -2.26
C MET A 114 2.83 -5.08 -2.44
N GLY A 115 2.72 -5.65 -3.64
CA GLY A 115 3.33 -6.94 -3.94
C GLY A 115 4.85 -6.96 -3.78
N VAL A 116 5.53 -5.88 -4.18
CA VAL A 116 6.96 -5.66 -3.93
C VAL A 116 7.23 -5.58 -2.43
N TYR A 117 6.48 -4.76 -1.67
CA TYR A 117 6.60 -4.71 -0.20
C TYR A 117 6.32 -6.04 0.50
N ILE A 118 5.56 -6.94 -0.12
CA ILE A 118 5.25 -8.27 0.42
C ILE A 118 6.37 -9.26 0.10
N SER A 119 6.89 -9.28 -1.12
CA SER A 119 7.69 -10.42 -1.60
C SER A 119 9.17 -10.13 -1.90
N GLU A 120 9.58 -8.87 -2.04
CA GLU A 120 10.92 -8.50 -2.54
C GLU A 120 12.06 -9.10 -1.70
N GLY A 121 12.02 -8.94 -0.38
CA GLY A 121 13.08 -9.39 0.52
C GLY A 121 13.17 -10.90 0.73
N VAL A 122 12.27 -11.69 0.12
CA VAL A 122 12.34 -13.17 0.12
C VAL A 122 12.59 -13.69 -1.30
N SER A 123 11.76 -13.33 -2.28
CA SER A 123 11.79 -13.91 -3.64
C SER A 123 12.37 -12.99 -4.72
N GLY A 124 12.51 -11.69 -4.44
CA GLY A 124 12.83 -10.67 -5.45
C GLY A 124 11.60 -10.07 -6.15
N ALA A 125 10.37 -10.43 -5.73
CA ALA A 125 9.11 -9.88 -6.22
C ALA A 125 8.94 -9.94 -7.75
N HIS A 126 9.10 -11.12 -8.36
CA HIS A 126 8.92 -11.25 -9.81
C HIS A 126 7.45 -11.08 -10.21
N MET A 127 6.55 -11.76 -9.49
CA MET A 127 5.09 -11.71 -9.58
C MET A 127 4.51 -11.86 -11.00
N ASN A 128 5.33 -12.37 -11.92
CA ASN A 128 5.05 -12.46 -13.33
C ASN A 128 5.96 -13.54 -13.95
N PRO A 129 5.38 -14.54 -14.63
CA PRO A 129 6.13 -15.60 -15.31
C PRO A 129 7.15 -15.08 -16.34
N ALA A 130 6.81 -14.01 -17.07
CA ALA A 130 7.71 -13.43 -18.07
C ALA A 130 8.92 -12.73 -17.43
N VAL A 131 8.72 -12.05 -16.30
CA VAL A 131 9.81 -11.49 -15.48
C VAL A 131 10.70 -12.60 -14.97
N THR A 132 10.11 -13.68 -14.46
CA THR A 132 10.86 -14.84 -13.98
C THR A 132 11.67 -15.50 -15.09
N LEU A 133 11.07 -15.70 -16.27
CA LEU A 133 11.75 -16.26 -17.44
C LEU A 133 12.91 -15.38 -17.89
N ALA A 134 12.72 -14.06 -17.94
CA ALA A 134 13.78 -13.13 -18.31
C ALA A 134 14.95 -13.20 -17.32
N HIS A 135 14.67 -13.25 -16.02
CA HIS A 135 15.71 -13.45 -15.01
C HIS A 135 16.48 -14.77 -15.23
N CYS A 136 15.83 -15.86 -15.65
CA CYS A 136 16.52 -17.10 -16.02
C CYS A 136 17.40 -16.96 -17.27
N VAL A 137 16.90 -16.30 -18.32
CA VAL A 137 17.63 -16.09 -19.58
C VAL A 137 18.90 -15.27 -19.37
N TYR A 138 18.84 -14.23 -18.54
CA TYR A 138 19.99 -13.38 -18.22
C TYR A 138 20.85 -13.91 -17.05
N GLY A 139 20.63 -15.16 -16.62
CA GLY A 139 21.44 -15.81 -15.58
C GLY A 139 21.26 -15.24 -14.16
N ARG A 140 20.19 -14.46 -13.93
CA ARG A 140 19.84 -13.86 -12.62
C ARG A 140 19.01 -14.81 -11.73
N LEU A 141 18.42 -15.86 -12.30
CA LEU A 141 17.72 -16.92 -11.58
C LEU A 141 18.08 -18.28 -12.19
N ALA A 142 18.24 -19.31 -11.35
CA ALA A 142 18.48 -20.66 -11.85
C ALA A 142 17.23 -21.23 -12.55
N TRP A 143 17.39 -21.80 -13.74
CA TRP A 143 16.31 -22.39 -14.54
C TRP A 143 15.45 -23.41 -13.79
N ARG A 144 16.03 -24.17 -12.84
CA ARG A 144 15.30 -25.13 -11.99
C ARG A 144 14.21 -24.48 -11.12
N LYS A 145 14.33 -23.19 -10.80
CA LYS A 145 13.36 -22.45 -9.97
C LYS A 145 12.17 -21.93 -10.77
N LEU A 146 12.30 -21.83 -12.10
CA LEU A 146 11.27 -21.28 -12.98
C LEU A 146 9.91 -21.99 -12.80
N PRO A 147 9.80 -23.33 -12.80
CA PRO A 147 8.49 -23.98 -12.64
C PRO A 147 7.81 -23.66 -11.30
N GLY A 148 8.58 -23.57 -10.21
CA GLY A 148 8.05 -23.24 -8.89
C GLY A 148 7.52 -21.81 -8.80
N TYR A 149 8.26 -20.84 -9.36
CA TYR A 149 7.80 -19.45 -9.44
C TYR A 149 6.53 -19.34 -10.29
N VAL A 150 6.53 -19.92 -11.50
CA VAL A 150 5.37 -19.86 -12.41
C VAL A 150 4.14 -20.48 -11.76
N LEU A 151 4.27 -21.67 -11.15
CA LEU A 151 3.16 -22.32 -10.44
C LEU A 151 2.64 -21.45 -9.29
N SER A 152 3.54 -20.89 -8.48
CA SER A 152 3.17 -20.06 -7.33
C SER A 152 2.47 -18.77 -7.74
N GLN A 153 2.97 -18.11 -8.78
CA GLN A 153 2.36 -16.91 -9.37
C GLN A 153 0.98 -17.23 -9.96
N SER A 154 0.85 -18.31 -10.73
CA SER A 154 -0.45 -18.73 -11.28
C SER A 154 -1.47 -19.07 -10.21
N LEU A 155 -1.07 -19.79 -9.15
CA LEU A 155 -1.94 -20.09 -8.01
C LEU A 155 -2.32 -18.83 -7.23
N GLY A 156 -1.37 -17.92 -7.00
CA GLY A 156 -1.62 -16.64 -6.33
C GLY A 156 -2.63 -15.79 -7.12
N ALA A 157 -2.43 -15.69 -8.43
CA ALA A 157 -3.33 -14.98 -9.33
C ALA A 157 -4.74 -15.62 -9.35
N PHE A 158 -4.82 -16.94 -9.45
CA PHE A 158 -6.10 -17.66 -9.42
C PHE A 158 -6.86 -17.42 -8.10
N MET A 159 -6.18 -17.55 -6.96
CA MET A 159 -6.80 -17.33 -5.65
C MET A 159 -7.23 -15.87 -5.45
N GLY A 160 -6.44 -14.91 -5.96
CA GLY A 160 -6.80 -13.49 -5.92
C GLY A 160 -8.03 -13.19 -6.77
N ALA A 161 -8.09 -13.76 -7.97
CA ALA A 161 -9.26 -13.67 -8.86
C ALA A 161 -10.51 -14.31 -8.22
N CYS A 162 -10.38 -15.49 -7.60
CA CYS A 162 -11.47 -16.12 -6.86
C CYS A 162 -11.97 -15.25 -5.70
N ALA A 163 -11.06 -14.64 -4.93
CA ALA A 163 -11.45 -13.78 -3.81
C ALA A 163 -12.29 -12.58 -4.27
N VAL A 164 -11.92 -11.94 -5.39
CA VAL A 164 -12.65 -10.82 -5.99
C VAL A 164 -13.95 -11.29 -6.64
N TYR A 165 -13.94 -12.42 -7.35
CA TYR A 165 -15.15 -13.00 -7.94
C TYR A 165 -16.22 -13.30 -6.89
N LEU A 166 -15.84 -13.87 -5.75
CA LEU A 166 -16.76 -14.12 -4.63
C LEU A 166 -17.29 -12.82 -4.02
N LEU A 167 -16.46 -11.78 -3.97
CA LEU A 167 -16.86 -10.45 -3.47
C LEU A 167 -17.95 -9.83 -4.35
N ASP A 168 -17.79 -9.89 -5.67
CA ASP A 168 -18.71 -9.27 -6.62
C ASP A 168 -19.78 -10.24 -7.19
N TYR A 169 -19.83 -11.48 -6.72
CA TYR A 169 -20.66 -12.54 -7.30
C TYR A 169 -22.13 -12.13 -7.52
N GLN A 170 -22.73 -11.46 -6.52
CA GLN A 170 -24.13 -10.99 -6.61
C GLN A 170 -24.31 -9.93 -7.70
N LYS A 171 -23.35 -9.02 -7.83
CA LYS A 171 -23.38 -7.95 -8.83
C LYS A 171 -23.10 -8.51 -10.23
N ILE A 172 -22.12 -9.39 -10.35
CA ILE A 172 -21.78 -10.09 -11.60
C ILE A 172 -22.98 -10.90 -12.10
N SER A 173 -23.60 -11.70 -11.23
CA SER A 173 -24.75 -12.54 -11.61
C SER A 173 -25.96 -11.73 -12.08
N LYS A 174 -26.11 -10.50 -11.57
CA LYS A 174 -27.17 -9.57 -12.00
C LYS A 174 -26.81 -8.82 -13.29
N PHE A 175 -25.54 -8.48 -13.46
CA PHE A 175 -25.05 -7.69 -14.60
C PHE A 175 -24.88 -8.56 -15.87
N ASP A 176 -24.42 -9.80 -15.69
CA ASP A 176 -24.10 -10.73 -16.77
C ASP A 176 -24.50 -12.17 -16.38
N PRO A 177 -25.81 -12.48 -16.35
CA PRO A 177 -26.32 -13.78 -15.92
C PRO A 177 -25.82 -14.94 -16.80
N ASP A 178 -25.64 -14.67 -18.10
CA ASP A 178 -25.18 -15.65 -19.08
C ASP A 178 -23.64 -15.74 -19.18
N LYS A 179 -22.91 -14.94 -18.40
CA LYS A 179 -21.43 -14.95 -18.30
C LYS A 179 -20.71 -14.67 -19.62
N THR A 180 -21.27 -13.79 -20.46
CA THR A 180 -20.74 -13.48 -21.80
C THR A 180 -19.88 -12.22 -21.83
N ILE A 181 -20.03 -11.33 -20.84
CA ILE A 181 -19.41 -10.01 -20.78
C ILE A 181 -18.29 -9.98 -19.74
N MET A 182 -18.55 -10.45 -18.53
CA MET A 182 -17.65 -10.28 -17.38
C MET A 182 -16.36 -11.10 -17.47
N GLN A 183 -16.29 -12.09 -18.36
CA GLN A 183 -15.09 -12.89 -18.60
C GLN A 183 -13.85 -12.03 -18.93
N VAL A 184 -14.03 -10.88 -19.62
CA VAL A 184 -12.94 -9.97 -20.01
C VAL A 184 -12.26 -9.27 -18.83
N HIS A 185 -12.84 -9.34 -17.63
CA HIS A 185 -12.25 -8.80 -16.41
C HIS A 185 -11.36 -9.80 -15.66
N PHE A 186 -11.46 -11.08 -16.01
CA PHE A 186 -10.69 -12.17 -15.42
C PHE A 186 -9.67 -12.77 -16.38
N ALA A 187 -9.77 -12.45 -17.68
CA ALA A 187 -8.81 -12.81 -18.71
C ALA A 187 -8.69 -11.71 -19.76
N THR A 188 -7.53 -11.59 -20.38
CA THR A 188 -7.26 -10.65 -21.46
C THR A 188 -7.66 -11.24 -22.81
N TYR A 189 -8.40 -10.46 -23.61
CA TYR A 189 -8.82 -10.82 -24.96
C TYR A 189 -8.37 -9.74 -25.94
N PRO A 190 -8.02 -10.11 -27.18
CA PRO A 190 -7.74 -9.12 -28.22
C PRO A 190 -8.99 -8.28 -28.51
N ASN A 191 -8.77 -7.04 -28.95
CA ASN A 191 -9.85 -6.23 -29.51
C ASN A 191 -10.36 -6.89 -30.81
N ASP A 192 -11.68 -6.82 -31.06
CA ASP A 192 -12.32 -7.34 -32.27
C ASP A 192 -11.73 -6.75 -33.57
N GLU A 193 -11.09 -5.58 -33.49
CA GLU A 193 -10.45 -4.90 -34.62
C GLU A 193 -9.04 -5.43 -34.96
N ILE A 194 -8.44 -6.28 -34.10
CA ILE A 194 -7.08 -6.79 -34.30
C ILE A 194 -7.05 -8.32 -34.41
N ASN A 195 -6.11 -8.83 -35.19
CA ASN A 195 -5.90 -10.28 -35.29
C ASN A 195 -4.94 -10.78 -34.18
N ASN A 196 -4.87 -12.11 -34.02
CA ASN A 196 -4.02 -12.75 -33.01
C ASN A 196 -2.52 -12.47 -33.19
N LEU A 197 -2.06 -12.15 -34.40
CA LEU A 197 -0.65 -11.81 -34.64
C LEU A 197 -0.31 -10.42 -34.10
N THR A 198 -1.19 -9.44 -34.34
CA THR A 198 -1.08 -8.10 -33.75
C THR A 198 -1.17 -8.17 -32.23
N ALA A 199 -2.08 -8.99 -31.69
CA ALA A 199 -2.19 -9.21 -30.24
C ALA A 199 -0.92 -9.85 -29.66
N PHE A 200 -0.34 -10.84 -30.33
CA PHE A 200 0.94 -11.43 -29.94
C PHE A 200 2.06 -10.38 -29.92
N TYR A 201 2.12 -9.53 -30.95
CA TYR A 201 3.10 -8.45 -31.03
C TYR A 201 2.92 -7.43 -29.89
N THR A 202 1.68 -7.04 -29.56
CA THR A 202 1.43 -6.09 -28.46
C THR A 202 1.83 -6.67 -27.11
N GLU A 203 1.51 -7.94 -26.82
CA GLU A 203 1.92 -8.61 -25.58
C GLU A 203 3.45 -8.73 -25.47
N THR A 204 4.10 -9.08 -26.59
CA THR A 204 5.56 -9.19 -26.66
C THR A 204 6.22 -7.83 -26.44
N LEU A 205 5.74 -6.78 -27.12
CA LEU A 205 6.30 -5.43 -27.01
C LEU A 205 6.08 -4.82 -25.63
N ALA A 206 4.86 -4.92 -25.08
CA ALA A 206 4.55 -4.42 -23.75
C ALA A 206 5.39 -5.12 -22.68
N THR A 207 5.55 -6.43 -22.78
CA THR A 207 6.41 -7.21 -21.87
C THR A 207 7.89 -6.85 -22.03
N ALA A 208 8.37 -6.64 -23.25
CA ALA A 208 9.74 -6.21 -23.50
C ALA A 208 10.03 -4.82 -22.88
N ILE A 209 9.10 -3.87 -23.03
CA ILE A 209 9.19 -2.54 -22.40
C ILE A 209 9.14 -2.65 -20.88
N LEU A 210 8.25 -3.48 -20.33
CA LEU A 210 8.18 -3.76 -18.91
C LEU A 210 9.53 -4.25 -18.36
N LEU A 211 10.15 -5.24 -19.02
CA LEU A 211 11.45 -5.77 -18.61
C LEU A 211 12.58 -4.77 -18.78
N LEU A 212 12.57 -3.98 -19.86
CA LEU A 212 13.52 -2.89 -20.06
C LEU A 212 13.46 -1.91 -18.90
N CYS A 213 12.26 -1.47 -18.51
CA CYS A 213 12.09 -0.56 -17.39
C CYS A 213 12.46 -1.21 -16.05
N ILE A 214 12.11 -2.48 -15.82
CA ILE A 214 12.53 -3.21 -14.62
C ILE A 214 14.06 -3.23 -14.52
N TYR A 215 14.76 -3.58 -15.60
CA TYR A 215 16.21 -3.60 -15.59
C TYR A 215 16.82 -2.21 -15.47
N ALA A 216 16.23 -1.18 -16.09
CA ALA A 216 16.69 0.19 -15.94
C ALA A 216 16.55 0.72 -14.50
N ILE A 217 15.46 0.38 -13.81
CA ILE A 217 15.21 0.77 -12.41
C ILE A 217 16.13 0.02 -11.45
N THR A 218 16.41 -1.26 -11.74
CA THR A 218 17.18 -2.16 -10.86
C THR A 218 18.70 -2.12 -11.12
N ASP A 219 19.14 -1.58 -12.26
CA ASP A 219 20.55 -1.46 -12.58
C ASP A 219 21.24 -0.41 -11.69
N GLN A 220 22.22 -0.89 -10.93
CA GLN A 220 23.02 -0.07 -10.02
C GLN A 220 24.04 0.81 -10.75
N HIS A 221 24.39 0.47 -12.00
CA HIS A 221 25.27 1.29 -12.84
C HIS A 221 24.49 2.40 -13.55
N ASN A 222 23.15 2.33 -13.52
CA ASN A 222 22.27 3.40 -13.95
C ASN A 222 21.87 4.29 -12.76
N ARG A 223 21.16 5.39 -13.02
CA ARG A 223 20.61 6.26 -11.95
C ARG A 223 19.51 5.53 -11.17
N SER A 224 19.91 4.79 -10.13
CA SER A 224 18.98 4.08 -9.25
C SER A 224 18.10 5.05 -8.44
N PRO A 225 16.79 4.76 -8.27
CA PRO A 225 15.91 5.52 -7.37
C PRO A 225 16.20 5.25 -5.88
N GLY A 226 17.17 4.38 -5.57
CA GLY A 226 17.51 3.98 -4.22
C GLY A 226 16.48 3.00 -3.63
N THR A 227 16.86 2.34 -2.53
CA THR A 227 16.10 1.21 -1.98
C THR A 227 14.68 1.55 -1.51
N VAL A 228 14.45 2.80 -1.11
CA VAL A 228 13.11 3.29 -0.78
C VAL A 228 12.34 3.72 -2.03
N GLY A 229 13.03 4.24 -3.06
CA GLY A 229 12.40 4.74 -4.27
C GLY A 229 12.06 3.66 -5.30
N THR A 230 12.75 2.52 -5.28
CA THR A 230 12.54 1.41 -6.22
C THR A 230 11.08 0.91 -6.26
N PRO A 231 10.42 0.59 -5.13
CA PRO A 231 9.02 0.15 -5.17
C PRO A 231 8.10 1.22 -5.76
N PHE A 232 8.33 2.49 -5.44
CA PHE A 232 7.55 3.61 -6.00
C PHE A 232 7.80 3.79 -7.50
N ALA A 233 9.02 3.59 -7.98
CA ALA A 233 9.35 3.64 -9.40
C ALA A 233 8.61 2.53 -10.17
N PHE A 234 8.55 1.30 -9.63
CA PHE A 234 7.73 0.24 -10.22
C PHE A 234 6.25 0.58 -10.25
N ALA A 235 5.73 1.17 -9.17
CA ALA A 235 4.34 1.61 -9.11
C ALA A 235 4.04 2.63 -10.21
N LEU A 236 4.86 3.69 -10.34
CA LEU A 236 4.69 4.73 -11.36
C LEU A 236 4.84 4.20 -12.78
N MET A 237 5.81 3.31 -13.02
CA MET A 237 6.00 2.62 -14.29
C MET A 237 4.71 1.87 -14.68
N ILE A 238 4.13 1.11 -13.76
CA ILE A 238 2.89 0.37 -14.03
C ILE A 238 1.70 1.32 -14.17
N MET A 239 1.62 2.42 -13.41
CA MET A 239 0.58 3.44 -13.64
C MET A 239 0.62 4.01 -15.06
N ALA A 240 1.81 4.13 -15.64
CA ALA A 240 2.01 4.60 -17.01
C ALA A 240 1.75 3.51 -18.06
N LEU A 241 2.14 2.27 -17.78
CA LEU A 241 1.97 1.12 -18.68
C LEU A 241 0.60 0.44 -18.59
N ALA A 242 -0.16 0.68 -17.51
CA ALA A 242 -1.43 0.03 -17.24
C ALA A 242 -2.37 0.19 -18.43
N PRO A 243 -3.03 -0.91 -18.87
CA PRO A 243 -3.67 -0.95 -20.16
C PRO A 243 -4.75 0.12 -20.31
N THR A 244 -4.63 0.88 -21.39
CA THR A 244 -5.68 1.72 -21.94
C THR A 244 -6.78 0.81 -22.49
N GLN A 245 -7.79 0.52 -21.68
CA GLN A 245 -9.08 0.06 -22.21
C GLN A 245 -10.03 1.26 -22.21
N PRO A 246 -10.12 2.02 -23.32
CA PRO A 246 -11.25 2.91 -23.50
C PRO A 246 -12.48 2.00 -23.63
N PHE A 247 -13.36 1.97 -22.63
CA PHE A 247 -14.61 1.21 -22.68
C PHE A 247 -15.36 1.44 -24.01
N PRO A 248 -15.54 0.42 -24.88
CA PRO A 248 -16.49 0.52 -25.96
C PRO A 248 -17.39 -0.72 -25.91
N ARG A 249 -18.28 -0.77 -24.92
CA ARG A 249 -19.59 -1.38 -25.17
C ARG A 249 -20.63 -0.32 -24.86
N LYS A 250 -20.77 0.64 -25.79
CA LYS A 250 -22.13 1.06 -26.15
C LYS A 250 -22.82 -0.21 -26.65
N VAL A 251 -23.40 -0.99 -25.72
CA VAL A 251 -24.48 -1.89 -26.11
C VAL A 251 -25.51 -0.96 -26.71
N ARG A 252 -25.63 -1.02 -28.03
CA ARG A 252 -26.72 -0.41 -28.76
C ARG A 252 -27.96 -1.12 -28.22
N ILE A 253 -28.59 -0.57 -27.19
CA ILE A 253 -29.96 -0.92 -26.86
C ILE A 253 -30.68 -0.60 -28.17
N SER A 254 -31.12 -1.64 -28.87
CA SER A 254 -32.00 -1.48 -30.03
C SER A 254 -33.12 -0.58 -29.56
N THR A 255 -33.12 0.63 -30.09
CA THR A 255 -34.13 1.64 -29.86
C THR A 255 -35.48 0.96 -30.02
N ILE A 256 -36.31 1.02 -28.99
CA ILE A 256 -37.75 0.94 -29.22
C ILE A 256 -38.03 2.12 -30.16
N GLU A 257 -38.49 1.81 -31.37
CA GLU A 257 -38.97 2.81 -32.31
C GLU A 257 -40.15 3.53 -31.67
N ASP A 258 -39.89 4.66 -31.03
CA ASP A 258 -40.94 5.65 -30.79
C ASP A 258 -41.23 6.33 -32.13
N SER A 259 -42.51 6.29 -32.48
CA SER A 259 -43.10 6.65 -33.77
C SER A 259 -43.18 8.17 -34.01
N SER A 260 -42.09 8.89 -33.72
CA SER A 260 -41.97 10.32 -33.99
C SER A 260 -40.60 10.61 -34.59
N GLY A 261 -40.52 10.58 -35.93
CA GLY A 261 -39.31 10.84 -36.70
C GLY A 261 -38.74 12.25 -36.49
N GLN A 262 -37.82 12.39 -35.54
CA GLN A 262 -36.97 13.57 -35.41
C GLN A 262 -35.51 13.16 -35.19
N HIS A 263 -34.67 13.51 -36.17
CA HIS A 263 -33.23 13.49 -36.08
C HIS A 263 -32.75 14.70 -35.24
N THR A 264 -32.01 14.45 -34.16
CA THR A 264 -31.15 15.46 -33.53
C THR A 264 -29.73 14.94 -33.47
N SER A 265 -28.87 15.56 -34.28
CA SER A 265 -27.43 15.37 -34.31
C SER A 265 -26.78 16.25 -33.26
N ASP A 266 -26.34 15.68 -32.14
CA ASP A 266 -25.50 16.39 -31.18
C ASP A 266 -24.03 16.02 -31.36
N GLN A 267 -23.32 16.91 -32.06
CA GLN A 267 -21.87 17.01 -32.07
C GLN A 267 -21.44 17.69 -30.76
N THR A 268 -20.61 17.04 -29.94
CA THR A 268 -19.90 17.72 -28.85
C THR A 268 -18.60 18.33 -29.38
N PRO A 269 -18.33 19.63 -29.16
CA PRO A 269 -17.08 20.26 -29.58
C PRO A 269 -15.94 19.90 -28.62
N TYR A 270 -14.79 19.56 -29.20
CA TYR A 270 -13.50 19.53 -28.50
C TYR A 270 -13.18 20.95 -28.03
N ALA A 271 -12.81 21.10 -26.75
CA ALA A 271 -12.24 22.33 -26.22
C ALA A 271 -10.71 22.24 -26.28
N ASP A 272 -10.12 22.99 -27.22
CA ASP A 272 -8.70 23.33 -27.23
C ASP A 272 -8.38 24.26 -26.05
N PHE A 273 -7.34 23.94 -25.26
CA PHE A 273 -6.77 24.85 -24.27
C PHE A 273 -5.44 25.40 -24.79
N PRO A 274 -5.30 26.72 -25.01
CA PRO A 274 -4.00 27.34 -25.22
C PRO A 274 -3.42 27.91 -23.91
N GLY A 275 -2.14 27.63 -23.67
CA GLY A 275 -1.22 28.50 -22.92
C GLY A 275 -1.27 28.47 -21.40
N SER A 276 -0.23 27.89 -20.77
CA SER A 276 0.22 28.35 -19.46
C SER A 276 1.70 28.75 -19.56
N ALA A 277 1.97 30.01 -19.20
CA ALA A 277 3.30 30.57 -19.02
C ALA A 277 3.50 30.88 -17.54
N TYR A 278 4.77 30.89 -17.11
CA TYR A 278 5.32 31.27 -15.79
C TYR A 278 5.34 30.19 -14.69
N ALA A 279 6.49 29.51 -14.60
CA ALA A 279 7.03 28.99 -13.34
C ALA A 279 8.13 29.95 -12.86
N PRO A 280 8.08 30.52 -11.64
CA PRO A 280 9.22 31.22 -11.07
C PRO A 280 10.21 30.21 -10.46
N ASP A 281 11.49 30.40 -10.79
CA ASP A 281 12.64 29.72 -10.20
C ASP A 281 12.65 29.85 -8.67
N ILE A 282 12.40 28.76 -7.95
CA ILE A 282 12.69 28.66 -6.52
C ILE A 282 14.06 28.00 -6.35
N ARG A 283 15.08 28.82 -6.06
CA ARG A 283 16.37 28.33 -5.58
C ARG A 283 16.20 27.80 -4.16
N VAL A 284 16.30 26.48 -4.00
CA VAL A 284 16.38 25.82 -2.70
C VAL A 284 17.80 25.95 -2.17
N SER A 285 18.02 26.84 -1.19
CA SER A 285 19.24 26.86 -0.39
C SER A 285 19.23 25.67 0.57
N ILE A 286 20.20 24.77 0.41
CA ILE A 286 20.39 23.60 1.28
C ILE A 286 21.18 24.06 2.49
N ASP A 287 20.48 24.46 3.56
CA ASP A 287 21.10 24.57 4.88
C ASP A 287 21.19 23.18 5.50
N ARG A 288 22.41 22.64 5.50
CA ARG A 288 22.81 21.46 6.26
C ARG A 288 22.83 21.83 7.74
N GLU A 289 21.92 21.25 8.51
CA GLU A 289 22.18 20.72 9.86
C GLU A 289 20.91 20.06 10.40
N SER A 290 20.91 18.73 10.50
CA SER A 290 19.83 17.96 11.13
C SER A 290 20.36 17.33 12.42
N PRO A 291 19.78 17.59 13.60
CA PRO A 291 20.20 16.94 14.84
C PRO A 291 19.83 15.45 14.77
N GLN A 292 20.83 14.58 14.94
CA GLN A 292 20.65 13.13 14.99
C GLN A 292 19.84 12.74 16.24
N LEU A 293 18.79 11.92 16.05
CA LEU A 293 17.93 11.43 17.13
C LEU A 293 18.15 9.93 17.35
N VAL A 294 18.83 9.65 18.45
CA VAL A 294 19.14 8.33 19.01
C VAL A 294 17.84 7.60 19.40
N THR A 295 17.77 6.31 19.09
CA THR A 295 16.64 5.42 19.35
C THR A 295 16.90 4.50 20.55
N ASN A 296 16.21 4.73 21.68
CA ASN A 296 15.70 3.65 22.53
C ASN A 296 14.47 4.15 23.36
N PRO A 297 13.30 3.45 23.37
CA PRO A 297 12.00 4.07 23.68
C PRO A 297 11.50 4.04 25.14
N SER A 298 12.29 3.73 26.16
CA SER A 298 11.76 3.76 27.56
C SER A 298 12.73 4.10 28.70
N ASP A 299 14.02 4.32 28.45
CA ASP A 299 14.97 4.76 29.48
C ASP A 299 15.58 6.13 29.16
N TYR A 300 14.86 7.20 29.51
CA TYR A 300 15.52 8.46 29.82
C TYR A 300 15.69 8.53 31.35
N ARG A 301 16.84 8.03 31.82
CA ARG A 301 17.41 8.53 33.07
C ARG A 301 17.49 10.05 32.94
N ALA A 302 16.84 10.74 33.86
CA ALA A 302 16.90 12.18 34.01
C ALA A 302 18.36 12.60 34.26
N SER A 303 19.09 12.92 33.19
CA SER A 303 20.36 13.64 33.30
C SER A 303 20.03 15.09 33.63
N GLY A 304 20.69 15.57 34.68
CA GLY A 304 20.43 16.85 35.32
C GLY A 304 20.61 18.06 34.42
N GLU A 305 19.87 19.10 34.82
CA GLU A 305 20.16 20.52 34.64
C GLU A 305 20.16 21.09 33.22
N THR A 306 18.96 21.53 32.78
CA THR A 306 18.73 22.95 32.43
C THR A 306 17.26 23.28 32.63
N GLY A 307 17.00 24.22 33.54
CA GLY A 307 15.66 24.61 33.97
C GLY A 307 14.89 25.40 32.91
N LYS A 308 14.02 24.71 32.15
CA LYS A 308 12.73 25.24 31.71
C LYS A 308 11.71 24.10 31.78
N ARG A 309 10.96 23.99 32.88
CA ARG A 309 9.81 23.07 33.00
C ARG A 309 8.84 23.34 31.85
N ARG A 310 8.85 22.52 30.80
CA ARG A 310 7.75 22.48 29.81
C ARG A 310 6.48 22.11 30.57
N ARG A 311 5.58 23.08 30.75
CA ARG A 311 4.51 23.09 31.77
C ARG A 311 3.37 22.07 31.55
N LEU A 312 3.36 21.32 30.44
CA LEU A 312 2.24 20.47 30.02
C LEU A 312 2.68 19.08 29.53
N ILE A 313 3.77 18.51 30.05
CA ILE A 313 4.17 17.13 29.71
C ILE A 313 3.55 16.15 30.71
N THR A 314 2.66 15.28 30.25
CA THR A 314 2.09 14.22 31.08
C THR A 314 3.15 13.15 31.38
N LYS A 315 3.23 12.71 32.63
CA LYS A 315 4.20 11.67 33.06
C LYS A 315 3.77 10.26 32.65
N ASN A 316 2.46 10.01 32.50
CA ASN A 316 1.93 8.70 32.12
C ASN A 316 2.14 8.44 30.63
N ALA A 317 3.00 7.47 30.30
CA ALA A 317 3.32 7.10 28.92
C ALA A 317 2.10 6.62 28.15
N HIS A 318 1.26 5.78 28.76
CA HIS A 318 0.06 5.26 28.12
C HIS A 318 -0.96 6.38 27.81
N LEU A 319 -1.09 7.37 28.71
CA LEU A 319 -1.93 8.53 28.44
C LEU A 319 -1.40 9.33 27.23
N ARG A 320 -0.09 9.46 27.05
CA ARG A 320 0.47 10.13 25.85
C ARG A 320 0.16 9.36 24.57
N GLU A 321 0.27 8.04 24.61
CA GLU A 321 -0.11 7.17 23.50
C GLU A 321 -1.58 7.37 23.14
N CYS A 322 -2.48 7.32 24.13
CA CYS A 322 -3.90 7.58 23.95
C CYS A 322 -4.18 8.98 23.37
N LEU A 323 -3.49 10.03 23.83
CA LEU A 323 -3.66 11.38 23.29
C LEU A 323 -3.22 11.48 21.83
N ALA A 324 -2.13 10.80 21.46
CA ALA A 324 -1.65 10.73 20.07
C ALA A 324 -2.64 9.99 19.18
N GLU A 325 -3.16 8.83 19.62
CA GLU A 325 -4.19 8.07 18.92
C GLU A 325 -5.49 8.87 18.76
N PHE A 326 -5.95 9.55 19.82
CA PHE A 326 -7.11 10.43 19.76
C PHE A 326 -6.96 11.51 18.68
N LEU A 327 -5.81 12.20 18.66
CA LEU A 327 -5.56 13.27 17.69
C LEU A 327 -5.43 12.72 16.26
N ALA A 328 -4.69 11.63 16.08
CA ALA A 328 -4.51 11.02 14.77
C ALA A 328 -5.83 10.48 14.19
N THR A 329 -6.66 9.82 15.01
CA THR A 329 -7.99 9.37 14.58
C THR A 329 -8.93 10.55 14.31
N THR A 330 -8.87 11.63 15.11
CA THR A 330 -9.66 12.85 14.84
C THR A 330 -9.33 13.42 13.47
N ILE A 331 -8.04 13.57 13.15
CA ILE A 331 -7.57 14.07 11.85
C ILE A 331 -7.99 13.11 10.73
N ALA A 332 -7.76 11.80 10.92
CA ALA A 332 -8.06 10.80 9.91
C ALA A 332 -9.57 10.80 9.54
N ILE A 333 -10.43 10.84 10.56
CA ILE A 333 -11.90 10.85 10.38
C ILE A 333 -12.38 12.19 9.82
N ALA A 334 -11.85 13.32 10.28
CA ALA A 334 -12.24 14.63 9.76
C ALA A 334 -11.90 14.77 8.27
N PHE A 335 -10.69 14.42 7.84
CA PHE A 335 -10.31 14.48 6.42
C PHE A 335 -11.11 13.48 5.57
N GLY A 336 -11.25 12.23 6.04
CA GLY A 336 -12.00 11.20 5.32
C GLY A 336 -13.48 11.55 5.13
N LEU A 337 -14.16 11.93 6.21
CA LEU A 337 -15.57 12.36 6.16
C LEU A 337 -15.74 13.72 5.46
N GLY A 338 -14.73 14.59 5.52
CA GLY A 338 -14.70 15.84 4.76
C GLY A 338 -14.74 15.59 3.25
N GLY A 339 -13.92 14.66 2.75
CA GLY A 339 -13.93 14.25 1.34
C GLY A 339 -15.27 13.65 0.91
N ILE A 340 -15.89 12.81 1.77
CA ILE A 340 -17.22 12.24 1.51
C ILE A 340 -18.29 13.33 1.50
N SER A 341 -18.29 14.22 2.49
CA SER A 341 -19.27 15.30 2.61
C SER A 341 -19.17 16.28 1.44
N GLN A 342 -17.94 16.57 0.98
CA GLN A 342 -17.73 17.41 -0.20
C GLN A 342 -18.37 16.78 -1.45
N ALA A 343 -18.05 15.52 -1.74
CA ALA A 343 -18.60 14.81 -2.90
C ALA A 343 -20.13 14.58 -2.78
N GLY A 344 -20.62 14.30 -1.57
CA GLY A 344 -22.02 13.96 -1.31
C GLY A 344 -22.96 15.17 -1.31
N LEU A 345 -22.55 16.29 -0.69
CA LEU A 345 -23.39 17.49 -0.58
C LEU A 345 -23.27 18.41 -1.80
N TRP A 346 -22.11 18.48 -2.44
CA TRP A 346 -21.85 19.43 -3.53
C TRP A 346 -21.98 18.81 -4.92
N GLY A 347 -22.21 17.50 -5.00
CA GLY A 347 -22.36 16.77 -6.26
C GLY A 347 -21.03 16.31 -6.84
N SER A 348 -21.11 15.52 -7.91
CA SER A 348 -19.97 14.85 -8.56
C SER A 348 -18.97 15.82 -9.19
N GLU A 349 -19.35 17.06 -9.47
CA GLU A 349 -18.45 18.11 -9.97
C GLU A 349 -17.33 18.45 -8.98
N TYR A 350 -17.58 18.30 -7.68
CA TYR A 350 -16.64 18.70 -6.62
C TYR A 350 -15.95 17.52 -5.95
N GLY A 351 -16.19 16.29 -6.42
CA GLY A 351 -15.52 15.10 -5.92
C GLY A 351 -16.12 13.79 -6.40
N GLY A 352 -15.26 12.85 -6.78
CA GLY A 352 -15.64 11.48 -7.11
C GLY A 352 -15.01 10.46 -6.14
N ILE A 353 -15.16 9.18 -6.46
CA ILE A 353 -14.59 8.11 -5.64
C ILE A 353 -13.07 8.23 -5.50
N LEU A 354 -12.37 8.67 -6.54
CA LEU A 354 -10.92 8.82 -6.52
C LEU A 354 -10.51 9.93 -5.55
N THR A 355 -11.22 11.06 -5.55
CA THR A 355 -11.01 12.16 -4.61
C THR A 355 -11.23 11.71 -3.18
N ILE A 356 -12.28 10.92 -2.93
CA ILE A 356 -12.56 10.33 -1.61
C ILE A 356 -11.44 9.36 -1.20
N SER A 357 -11.03 8.45 -2.09
CA SER A 357 -9.96 7.48 -1.85
C SER A 357 -8.64 8.15 -1.50
N LEU A 358 -8.24 9.18 -2.27
CA LEU A 358 -7.06 9.99 -2.00
C LEU A 358 -7.19 10.76 -0.68
N GLY A 359 -8.37 11.32 -0.41
CA GLY A 359 -8.68 12.01 0.84
C GLY A 359 -8.43 11.12 2.05
N TRP A 360 -8.96 9.88 2.05
CA TRP A 360 -8.70 8.90 3.10
C TRP A 360 -7.22 8.49 3.18
N GLY A 361 -6.54 8.34 2.04
CA GLY A 361 -5.10 8.06 2.01
C GLY A 361 -4.27 9.16 2.69
N VAL A 362 -4.48 10.42 2.31
CA VAL A 362 -3.82 11.59 2.90
C VAL A 362 -4.18 11.74 4.39
N ALA A 363 -5.42 11.45 4.76
CA ALA A 363 -5.87 11.47 6.15
C ALA A 363 -5.05 10.51 7.03
N VAL A 364 -4.84 9.27 6.55
CA VAL A 364 -4.02 8.27 7.22
C VAL A 364 -2.54 8.67 7.22
N MET A 365 -2.04 9.27 6.14
CA MET A 365 -0.68 9.78 6.08
C MET A 365 -0.39 10.79 7.20
N ILE A 366 -1.25 11.82 7.33
CA ILE A 366 -1.09 12.88 8.33
C ILE A 366 -1.28 12.29 9.73
N GLY A 367 -2.29 11.45 9.95
CA GLY A 367 -2.49 10.76 11.22
C GLY A 367 -1.27 9.94 11.62
N THR A 368 -0.62 9.28 10.65
CA THR A 368 0.59 8.49 10.90
C THR A 368 1.75 9.41 11.29
N PHE A 369 1.97 10.51 10.58
CA PHE A 369 3.00 11.49 10.97
C PHE A 369 2.78 12.06 12.38
N VAL A 370 1.52 12.24 12.79
CA VAL A 370 1.17 12.76 14.12
C VAL A 370 1.46 11.74 15.23
N ALA A 371 1.12 10.47 15.03
CA ALA A 371 1.10 9.47 16.10
C ALA A 371 2.26 8.46 16.08
N ASP A 372 2.96 8.26 14.96
CA ASP A 372 3.90 7.13 14.78
C ASP A 372 5.01 7.14 15.83
N SER A 373 5.61 8.30 16.07
CA SER A 373 6.70 8.45 17.05
C SER A 373 6.30 8.26 18.51
N VAL A 374 4.99 8.28 18.83
CA VAL A 374 4.48 8.24 20.21
C VAL A 374 3.75 6.94 20.50
N SER A 375 2.76 6.58 19.68
CA SER A 375 1.88 5.42 19.90
C SER A 375 2.06 4.28 18.89
N GLY A 376 2.86 4.50 17.84
CA GLY A 376 2.98 3.59 16.69
C GLY A 376 1.91 3.79 15.61
N ALA A 377 1.10 4.85 15.73
CA ALA A 377 0.03 5.24 14.82
C ALA A 377 -0.88 4.07 14.43
N HIS A 378 -1.62 3.54 15.40
CA HIS A 378 -2.60 2.50 15.11
C HIS A 378 -3.79 3.10 14.36
N ILE A 379 -4.31 4.25 14.79
CA ILE A 379 -5.40 5.07 14.22
C ILE A 379 -6.77 4.34 14.18
N ILE A 380 -6.76 3.06 13.84
CA ILE A 380 -7.89 2.15 13.79
C ILE A 380 -7.69 1.02 14.81
N SER A 381 -8.78 0.65 15.45
CA SER A 381 -8.84 -0.36 16.51
C SER A 381 -8.52 -1.77 16.01
N VAL A 382 -8.70 -2.05 14.72
CA VAL A 382 -8.30 -3.33 14.11
C VAL A 382 -6.80 -3.54 14.18
N ILE A 383 -5.99 -2.51 13.92
CA ILE A 383 -4.52 -2.60 14.06
C ILE A 383 -4.17 -2.86 15.53
N THR A 384 -4.80 -2.15 16.46
CA THR A 384 -4.59 -2.32 17.90
C THR A 384 -4.88 -3.75 18.37
N VAL A 385 -6.06 -4.29 18.04
CA VAL A 385 -6.46 -5.64 18.45
C VAL A 385 -5.60 -6.69 17.77
N THR A 386 -5.33 -6.55 16.46
CA THR A 386 -4.50 -7.51 15.73
C THR A 386 -3.07 -7.56 16.27
N ASN A 387 -2.48 -6.39 16.58
CA ASN A 387 -1.16 -6.33 17.23
C ASN A 387 -1.18 -7.03 18.59
N ALA A 388 -2.27 -6.92 19.36
CA ALA A 388 -2.39 -7.61 20.64
C ALA A 388 -2.53 -9.14 20.50
N VAL A 389 -3.32 -9.61 19.52
CA VAL A 389 -3.49 -11.04 19.19
C VAL A 389 -2.14 -11.69 18.86
N TYR A 390 -1.31 -11.02 18.06
CA TYR A 390 0.02 -11.52 17.67
C TYR A 390 1.13 -11.13 18.66
N GLY A 391 0.80 -10.65 19.86
CA GLY A 391 1.78 -10.36 20.92
C GLY A 391 2.68 -9.14 20.69
N ARG A 392 2.36 -8.30 19.70
CA ARG A 392 3.07 -7.03 19.40
C ARG A 392 2.60 -5.87 20.27
N MET A 393 1.49 -6.03 20.99
CA MET A 393 0.95 -5.06 21.93
C MET A 393 0.43 -5.76 23.19
N PRO A 394 0.70 -5.25 24.39
CA PRO A 394 0.12 -5.83 25.60
C PRO A 394 -1.38 -5.54 25.69
N TRP A 395 -2.18 -6.56 26.01
CA TRP A 395 -3.65 -6.47 26.08
C TRP A 395 -4.17 -5.38 27.01
N TRP A 396 -3.47 -5.07 28.11
CA TRP A 396 -3.91 -4.03 29.05
C TRP A 396 -3.97 -2.63 28.44
N LYS A 397 -3.18 -2.35 27.38
CA LYS A 397 -3.21 -1.05 26.68
C LYS A 397 -4.37 -0.93 25.68
N VAL A 398 -4.94 -2.05 25.25
CA VAL A 398 -5.94 -2.09 24.17
C VAL A 398 -7.19 -1.26 24.51
N PRO A 399 -7.79 -1.35 25.72
CA PRO A 399 -8.96 -0.55 26.06
C PRO A 399 -8.69 0.96 25.98
N GLY A 400 -7.52 1.41 26.44
CA GLY A 400 -7.14 2.83 26.39
C GLY A 400 -7.01 3.35 24.96
N TYR A 401 -6.40 2.57 24.06
CA TYR A 401 -6.31 2.90 22.64
C TYR A 401 -7.70 2.95 22.00
N MET A 402 -8.54 1.94 22.23
CA MET A 402 -9.87 1.87 21.63
C MET A 402 -10.77 3.04 22.07
N VAL A 403 -10.73 3.41 23.36
CA VAL A 403 -11.48 4.57 23.86
C VAL A 403 -10.97 5.87 23.23
N ALA A 404 -9.65 6.07 23.19
CA ALA A 404 -9.06 7.26 22.59
C ALA A 404 -9.42 7.40 21.09
N GLN A 405 -9.30 6.30 20.33
CA GLN A 405 -9.65 6.26 18.92
C GLN A 405 -11.15 6.48 18.71
N MET A 406 -12.01 5.94 19.57
CA MET A 406 -13.46 6.15 19.50
C MET A 406 -13.84 7.62 19.75
N LEU A 407 -13.28 8.22 20.80
CA LEU A 407 -13.48 9.64 21.10
C LEU A 407 -12.95 10.52 19.96
N GLY A 408 -11.80 10.17 19.39
CA GLY A 408 -11.22 10.89 18.26
C GLY A 408 -12.14 10.82 17.04
N ALA A 409 -12.73 9.66 16.77
CA ALA A 409 -13.69 9.51 15.67
C ALA A 409 -14.96 10.34 15.89
N ILE A 410 -15.54 10.32 17.10
CA ILE A 410 -16.71 11.15 17.46
C ILE A 410 -16.41 12.64 17.23
N VAL A 411 -15.25 13.11 17.71
CA VAL A 411 -14.85 14.52 17.55
C VAL A 411 -14.60 14.86 16.08
N GLY A 412 -13.92 13.99 15.33
CA GLY A 412 -13.69 14.16 13.90
C GLY A 412 -15.00 14.27 13.11
N THR A 413 -15.99 13.42 13.42
CA THR A 413 -17.34 13.50 12.84
C THR A 413 -18.04 14.80 13.22
N ALA A 414 -17.99 15.19 14.50
CA ALA A 414 -18.62 16.42 14.98
C ALA A 414 -18.08 17.65 14.25
N LEU A 415 -16.76 17.73 14.02
CA LEU A 415 -16.14 18.84 13.29
C LEU A 415 -16.69 18.96 11.87
N ILE A 416 -16.82 17.84 11.13
CA ILE A 416 -17.32 17.85 9.76
C ILE A 416 -18.83 18.09 9.70
N TYR A 417 -19.59 17.55 10.64
CA TYR A 417 -21.01 17.82 10.75
C TYR A 417 -21.29 19.30 11.03
N VAL A 418 -20.59 19.90 11.99
CA VAL A 418 -20.72 21.33 12.31
C VAL A 418 -20.31 22.19 11.12
N LEU A 419 -19.21 21.85 10.43
CA LEU A 419 -18.74 22.55 9.24
C LEU A 419 -19.81 22.58 8.14
N ASN A 420 -20.54 21.49 7.94
CA ASN A 420 -21.56 21.35 6.91
C ASN A 420 -23.00 21.54 7.41
N TYR A 421 -23.19 21.95 8.68
CA TYR A 421 -24.48 21.92 9.37
C TYR A 421 -25.59 22.67 8.64
N GLN A 422 -25.28 23.87 8.12
CA GLN A 422 -26.27 24.68 7.40
C GLN A 422 -26.77 24.01 6.13
N LYS A 423 -25.87 23.32 5.40
CA LYS A 423 -26.21 22.64 4.15
C LYS A 423 -26.99 21.35 4.42
N ILE A 424 -26.50 20.53 5.37
CA ILE A 424 -27.18 19.31 5.82
C ILE A 424 -28.62 19.62 6.24
N ARG A 425 -28.83 20.66 7.06
CA ARG A 425 -30.17 21.04 7.53
C ARG A 425 -31.10 21.54 6.42
N ARG A 426 -30.55 22.14 5.36
CA ARG A 426 -31.34 22.60 4.20
C ARG A 426 -31.78 21.43 3.31
N GLU A 427 -30.90 20.46 3.13
CA GLU A 427 -31.15 19.32 2.24
C GLU A 427 -31.91 18.17 2.92
N ASP A 428 -31.75 18.01 4.23
CA ASP A 428 -32.36 16.94 5.02
C ASP A 428 -32.95 17.48 6.33
N PRO A 429 -34.02 18.30 6.25
CA PRO A 429 -34.66 18.91 7.43
C PRO A 429 -35.24 17.86 8.39
N GLU A 430 -35.73 16.74 7.85
CA GLU A 430 -36.35 15.64 8.60
C GLU A 430 -35.34 14.59 9.12
N LYS A 431 -34.04 14.75 8.79
CA LYS A 431 -32.97 13.85 9.24
C LYS A 431 -33.17 12.39 8.83
N GLU A 432 -33.54 12.17 7.58
CA GLU A 432 -33.82 10.82 7.08
C GLU A 432 -32.61 10.16 6.43
N SER A 433 -31.70 10.92 5.83
CA SER A 433 -30.73 10.36 4.87
C SER A 433 -29.27 10.81 5.03
N MET A 434 -29.01 12.00 5.60
CA MET A 434 -27.65 12.56 5.62
C MET A 434 -26.70 11.87 6.59
N HIS A 435 -27.19 11.03 7.50
CA HIS A 435 -26.33 10.17 8.32
C HIS A 435 -25.47 9.22 7.48
N ARG A 436 -25.94 8.85 6.27
CA ARG A 436 -25.22 8.00 5.30
C ARG A 436 -23.93 8.63 4.76
N LEU A 437 -23.70 9.93 4.97
CA LEU A 437 -22.41 10.58 4.67
C LEU A 437 -21.33 10.26 5.72
N PHE A 438 -21.74 9.94 6.94
CA PHE A 438 -20.86 9.79 8.09
C PHE A 438 -20.62 8.34 8.49
N ILE A 439 -21.49 7.42 8.07
CA ILE A 439 -21.46 6.00 8.46
C ILE A 439 -21.42 5.08 7.24
N THR A 440 -21.06 3.82 7.46
CA THR A 440 -21.09 2.78 6.41
C THR A 440 -22.38 1.97 6.45
N TYR A 441 -22.80 1.49 5.29
CA TYR A 441 -24.05 0.76 5.10
C TYR A 441 -23.98 -0.05 3.81
N ALA A 442 -24.78 -1.12 3.71
CA ALA A 442 -24.82 -1.95 2.51
C ALA A 442 -25.47 -1.17 1.36
N ARG A 443 -24.82 -1.12 0.20
CA ARG A 443 -25.41 -0.46 -0.97
C ARG A 443 -26.63 -1.24 -1.50
N PRO A 444 -27.59 -0.59 -2.17
CA PRO A 444 -28.74 -1.27 -2.74
C PRO A 444 -28.34 -2.45 -3.64
N GLY A 445 -28.90 -3.63 -3.37
CA GLY A 445 -28.58 -4.87 -4.09
C GLY A 445 -27.35 -5.62 -3.58
N VAL A 446 -26.72 -5.15 -2.49
CA VAL A 446 -25.63 -5.87 -1.79
C VAL A 446 -26.22 -6.51 -0.54
N SER A 447 -26.04 -7.82 -0.39
CA SER A 447 -26.44 -8.52 0.83
C SER A 447 -25.51 -8.23 2.01
N ASN A 448 -26.01 -8.38 3.23
CA ASN A 448 -25.20 -8.32 4.44
C ASN A 448 -24.05 -9.34 4.44
N TYR A 449 -24.23 -10.50 3.79
CA TYR A 449 -23.14 -11.47 3.59
C TYR A 449 -22.00 -10.91 2.73
N THR A 450 -22.34 -10.32 1.58
CA THR A 450 -21.35 -9.72 0.69
C THR A 450 -20.66 -8.52 1.33
N ALA A 451 -21.41 -7.70 2.08
CA ALA A 451 -20.83 -6.60 2.83
C ALA A 451 -19.88 -7.11 3.93
N PHE A 452 -20.26 -8.13 4.69
CA PHE A 452 -19.39 -8.77 5.68
C PHE A 452 -18.10 -9.30 5.05
N TYR A 453 -18.19 -10.02 3.94
CA TYR A 453 -17.02 -10.53 3.23
C TYR A 453 -16.15 -9.39 2.66
N THR A 454 -16.75 -8.30 2.18
CA THR A 454 -16.02 -7.10 1.73
C THR A 454 -15.18 -6.51 2.88
N GLU A 455 -15.76 -6.35 4.07
CA GLU A 455 -15.04 -5.86 5.25
C GLU A 455 -13.90 -6.81 5.65
N VAL A 456 -14.14 -8.13 5.64
CA VAL A 456 -13.09 -9.12 5.93
C VAL A 456 -11.94 -9.00 4.94
N LEU A 457 -12.22 -8.97 3.62
CA LEU A 457 -11.18 -8.95 2.59
C LEU A 457 -10.39 -7.63 2.60
N ALA A 458 -11.08 -6.49 2.74
CA ALA A 458 -10.42 -5.18 2.81
C ALA A 458 -9.54 -5.06 4.05
N CYS A 459 -10.00 -5.53 5.21
CA CYS A 459 -9.21 -5.51 6.45
C CYS A 459 -8.08 -6.53 6.45
N ALA A 460 -8.26 -7.69 5.82
CA ALA A 460 -7.16 -8.62 5.61
C ALA A 460 -6.08 -7.99 4.73
N SER A 461 -6.47 -7.32 3.64
CA SER A 461 -5.54 -6.65 2.73
C SER A 461 -4.77 -5.52 3.42
N ILE A 462 -5.44 -4.64 4.20
CA ILE A 462 -4.75 -3.56 4.90
C ILE A 462 -3.79 -4.09 5.97
N MET A 463 -4.16 -5.12 6.74
CA MET A 463 -3.29 -5.66 7.79
C MET A 463 -2.10 -6.41 7.23
N LEU A 464 -2.32 -7.24 6.20
CA LEU A 464 -1.26 -7.95 5.48
C LEU A 464 -0.23 -6.96 4.94
N ALA A 465 -0.68 -5.97 4.17
CA ALA A 465 0.20 -4.98 3.58
C ALA A 465 0.84 -4.06 4.65
N SER A 466 0.13 -3.70 5.73
CA SER A 466 0.71 -2.89 6.80
C SER A 466 1.84 -3.61 7.53
N TYR A 467 1.72 -4.93 7.75
CA TYR A 467 2.81 -5.73 8.30
C TYR A 467 3.98 -5.80 7.33
N ALA A 468 3.71 -6.03 6.04
CA ALA A 468 4.72 -6.04 4.99
C ALA A 468 5.51 -4.73 4.90
N ILE A 469 4.79 -3.60 4.92
CA ILE A 469 5.39 -2.26 4.90
C ILE A 469 6.27 -2.04 6.11
N LYS A 470 5.87 -2.50 7.31
CA LYS A 470 6.61 -2.29 8.56
C LYS A 470 7.69 -3.34 8.83
N ASP A 471 7.80 -4.39 8.02
CA ASP A 471 8.82 -5.44 8.22
C ASP A 471 10.20 -4.97 7.75
N GLN A 472 11.09 -4.73 8.73
CA GLN A 472 12.47 -4.32 8.52
C GLN A 472 13.35 -5.42 7.89
N ARG A 473 12.91 -6.68 7.94
CA ARG A 473 13.57 -7.80 7.26
C ARG A 473 13.17 -7.88 5.78
N ASN A 474 12.13 -7.16 5.38
CA ASN A 474 11.73 -7.01 3.98
C ASN A 474 12.28 -5.69 3.38
N CYS A 475 11.58 -5.09 2.41
CA CYS A 475 11.95 -3.79 1.84
C CYS A 475 11.27 -2.60 2.55
N TRP A 476 11.44 -2.49 3.86
CA TRP A 476 10.90 -1.36 4.65
C TRP A 476 11.27 0.02 4.04
N PRO A 477 10.29 0.90 3.76
CA PRO A 477 10.51 2.21 3.13
C PRO A 477 11.13 3.26 4.06
N GLY A 478 11.54 2.88 5.26
CA GLY A 478 12.05 3.80 6.26
C GLY A 478 10.95 4.60 6.97
N LYS A 479 11.33 5.33 8.02
CA LYS A 479 10.39 6.12 8.85
C LYS A 479 9.63 7.18 8.05
N ARG A 480 10.31 7.81 7.08
CA ARG A 480 9.72 8.87 6.25
C ARG A 480 8.84 8.33 5.13
N GLY A 481 9.18 7.17 4.56
CA GLY A 481 8.41 6.56 3.48
C GLY A 481 7.17 5.79 3.96
N THR A 482 7.21 5.23 5.18
CA THR A 482 6.10 4.42 5.74
C THR A 482 4.73 5.14 5.67
N PRO A 483 4.59 6.42 6.09
CA PRO A 483 3.31 7.13 6.00
C PRO A 483 2.79 7.27 4.57
N PHE A 484 3.66 7.54 3.59
CA PHE A 484 3.27 7.64 2.17
C PHE A 484 2.80 6.29 1.64
N THR A 485 3.51 5.21 1.97
CA THR A 485 3.14 3.87 1.53
C THR A 485 1.80 3.43 2.11
N LEU A 486 1.54 3.72 3.39
CA LEU A 486 0.24 3.47 4.03
C LEU A 486 -0.89 4.31 3.39
N ALA A 487 -0.59 5.56 3.00
CA ALA A 487 -1.54 6.42 2.30
C ALA A 487 -1.97 5.83 0.94
N LEU A 488 -1.00 5.34 0.17
CA LEU A 488 -1.25 4.67 -1.11
C LEU A 488 -2.03 3.38 -0.90
N LEU A 489 -1.67 2.56 0.10
CA LEU A 489 -2.42 1.36 0.45
C LEU A 489 -3.90 1.64 0.71
N VAL A 490 -4.21 2.65 1.53
CA VAL A 490 -5.59 3.05 1.84
C VAL A 490 -6.31 3.56 0.60
N THR A 491 -5.62 4.32 -0.26
CA THR A 491 -6.15 4.80 -1.54
C THR A 491 -6.55 3.62 -2.43
N ALA A 492 -5.67 2.63 -2.60
CA ALA A 492 -5.94 1.46 -3.43
C ALA A 492 -7.11 0.65 -2.91
N ILE A 493 -7.13 0.33 -1.60
CA ILE A 493 -8.24 -0.41 -0.99
C ILE A 493 -9.58 0.31 -1.21
N SER A 494 -9.60 1.64 -1.06
CA SER A 494 -10.80 2.44 -1.33
C SER A 494 -11.20 2.41 -2.81
N CYS A 495 -10.26 2.45 -3.74
CA CYS A 495 -10.56 2.31 -5.18
C CYS A 495 -11.01 0.90 -5.58
N CYS A 496 -10.70 -0.13 -4.79
CA CYS A 496 -11.01 -1.52 -5.14
C CYS A 496 -12.30 -2.04 -4.50
N PHE A 497 -12.58 -1.68 -3.24
CA PHE A 497 -13.57 -2.40 -2.42
C PHE A 497 -14.65 -1.49 -1.80
N SER A 498 -14.69 -0.19 -2.12
CA SER A 498 -15.64 0.75 -1.49
C SER A 498 -17.06 0.69 -2.04
N ALA A 499 -17.26 0.14 -3.25
CA ALA A 499 -18.56 0.15 -3.90
C ALA A 499 -19.63 -0.74 -3.24
N ASN A 500 -19.26 -1.65 -2.33
CA ASN A 500 -20.21 -2.55 -1.66
C ASN A 500 -20.79 -1.96 -0.37
N SER A 501 -19.92 -1.43 0.50
CA SER A 501 -20.28 -0.99 1.86
C SER A 501 -19.72 0.38 2.27
N ALA A 502 -18.95 1.07 1.41
CA ALA A 502 -18.14 2.24 1.79
C ALA A 502 -17.07 1.96 2.87
N LEU A 503 -16.73 0.68 3.07
CA LEU A 503 -15.58 0.17 3.82
C LEU A 503 -15.52 0.62 5.28
N GLY A 504 -16.30 0.00 6.17
CA GLY A 504 -16.29 0.27 7.61
C GLY A 504 -14.90 0.19 8.24
N MET A 505 -14.12 -0.84 7.86
CA MET A 505 -12.71 -1.13 8.14
C MET A 505 -12.25 -1.15 9.60
N SER A 506 -13.01 -0.60 10.54
CA SER A 506 -12.73 -0.72 11.96
C SER A 506 -13.92 -0.28 12.82
N PRO A 507 -14.05 -0.83 14.04
CA PRO A 507 -15.04 -0.41 15.01
C PRO A 507 -15.09 1.10 15.22
N ASN A 508 -13.95 1.76 15.46
CA ASN A 508 -13.92 3.21 15.74
C ASN A 508 -14.19 4.08 14.51
N ARG A 509 -13.83 3.65 13.30
CA ARG A 509 -14.13 4.40 12.07
C ARG A 509 -15.63 4.45 11.77
N ASP A 510 -16.40 3.48 12.22
CA ASP A 510 -17.82 3.40 11.93
C ASP A 510 -18.73 3.67 13.15
N PHE A 511 -18.47 3.01 14.28
CA PHE A 511 -19.31 3.15 15.48
C PHE A 511 -19.22 4.56 16.08
N GLY A 512 -18.05 5.22 16.03
CA GLY A 512 -17.87 6.58 16.54
C GLY A 512 -18.75 7.59 15.81
N PRO A 513 -18.64 7.70 14.47
CA PRO A 513 -19.55 8.53 13.69
C PRO A 513 -21.02 8.14 13.85
N ARG A 514 -21.34 6.85 13.94
CA ARG A 514 -22.71 6.34 14.13
C ARG A 514 -23.31 6.79 15.46
N PHE A 515 -22.54 6.72 16.54
CA PHE A 515 -22.95 7.22 17.84
C PHE A 515 -23.16 8.74 17.82
N PHE A 516 -22.27 9.50 17.17
CA PHE A 516 -22.47 10.94 17.02
C PHE A 516 -23.72 11.29 16.19
N MET A 517 -23.99 10.58 15.09
CA MET A 517 -25.21 10.77 14.29
C MET A 517 -26.48 10.46 15.09
N TYR A 518 -26.45 9.45 15.95
CA TYR A 518 -27.54 9.17 16.88
C TYR A 518 -27.82 10.35 17.82
N LEU A 519 -26.77 10.94 18.40
CA LEU A 519 -26.88 12.14 19.24
C LEU A 519 -27.36 13.37 18.44
N ALA A 520 -27.03 13.45 17.15
CA ALA A 520 -27.51 14.51 16.26
C ALA A 520 -28.99 14.34 15.86
N GLY A 521 -29.65 13.23 16.25
CA GLY A 521 -31.07 12.97 16.04
C GLY A 521 -31.39 11.96 14.93
N TYR A 522 -30.38 11.33 14.33
CA TYR A 522 -30.57 10.24 13.36
C TYR A 522 -30.68 8.90 14.11
N HIS A 523 -31.88 8.53 14.56
CA HIS A 523 -32.07 7.34 15.39
C HIS A 523 -32.00 6.01 14.62
N GLN A 524 -32.22 6.05 13.30
CA GLN A 524 -32.21 4.90 12.39
C GLN A 524 -30.82 4.28 12.15
N VAL A 525 -29.75 4.96 12.56
CA VAL A 525 -28.35 4.58 12.28
C VAL A 525 -27.97 3.18 12.81
N PHE A 526 -28.69 2.65 13.79
CA PHE A 526 -28.46 1.30 14.34
C PHE A 526 -29.46 0.25 13.82
N THR A 527 -30.57 0.66 13.21
CA THR A 527 -31.64 -0.25 12.75
C THR A 527 -31.64 -0.47 11.23
N GLU A 528 -31.01 0.44 10.48
CA GLU A 528 -30.93 0.40 9.03
C GLU A 528 -30.26 -0.88 8.47
N ASP A 529 -30.67 -1.30 7.27
CA ASP A 529 -30.16 -2.46 6.53
C ASP A 529 -30.11 -3.76 7.35
N SER A 530 -31.19 -4.03 8.08
CA SER A 530 -31.31 -5.20 8.98
C SER A 530 -30.23 -5.23 10.05
N TYR A 531 -30.10 -4.12 10.78
CA TYR A 531 -29.11 -3.95 11.85
C TYR A 531 -27.66 -4.06 11.35
N TYR A 532 -27.32 -3.38 10.26
CA TYR A 532 -25.98 -3.47 9.64
C TYR A 532 -24.81 -3.09 10.56
N PHE A 533 -25.04 -2.29 11.60
CA PHE A 533 -24.00 -1.66 12.45
C PHE A 533 -22.98 -2.63 13.07
N TRP A 534 -23.32 -3.91 13.27
CA TRP A 534 -22.40 -4.89 13.87
C TRP A 534 -21.34 -5.38 12.86
N ILE A 535 -21.62 -5.30 11.55
CA ILE A 535 -20.71 -5.81 10.51
C ILE A 535 -19.38 -5.03 10.51
N PRO A 536 -19.36 -3.67 10.46
CA PRO A 536 -18.13 -2.87 10.58
C PRO A 536 -17.38 -3.02 11.92
N ILE A 537 -17.95 -3.70 12.90
CA ILE A 537 -17.30 -3.97 14.19
C ILE A 537 -16.61 -5.34 14.14
N VAL A 538 -17.33 -6.37 13.73
CA VAL A 538 -16.86 -7.76 13.82
C VAL A 538 -16.02 -8.17 12.61
N ALA A 539 -16.50 -7.90 11.40
CA ALA A 539 -15.83 -8.35 10.17
C ALA A 539 -14.40 -7.79 10.03
N PRO A 540 -14.14 -6.51 10.33
CA PRO A 540 -12.79 -5.98 10.29
C PRO A 540 -11.79 -6.64 11.25
N LEU A 541 -12.23 -7.03 12.44
CA LEU A 541 -11.37 -7.71 13.42
C LEU A 541 -10.96 -9.10 12.92
N ILE A 542 -11.90 -9.84 12.33
CA ILE A 542 -11.62 -11.15 11.71
C ILE A 542 -10.66 -10.97 10.53
N GLY A 543 -10.97 -10.03 9.62
CA GLY A 543 -10.12 -9.72 8.48
C GLY A 543 -8.70 -9.34 8.92
N GLY A 544 -8.57 -8.50 9.94
CA GLY A 544 -7.28 -8.07 10.42
C GLY A 544 -6.40 -9.21 10.93
N ILE A 545 -6.98 -10.12 11.73
CA ILE A 545 -6.28 -11.32 12.23
C ILE A 545 -5.84 -12.22 11.07
N ILE A 546 -6.73 -12.47 10.10
CA ILE A 546 -6.42 -13.30 8.93
C ILE A 546 -5.29 -12.68 8.11
N GLY A 547 -5.39 -11.39 7.78
CA GLY A 547 -4.41 -10.70 6.94
C GLY A 547 -3.01 -10.66 7.53
N ALA A 548 -2.90 -10.30 8.82
CA ALA A 548 -1.64 -10.34 9.55
C ALA A 548 -1.07 -11.77 9.62
N GLY A 549 -1.93 -12.77 9.85
CA GLY A 549 -1.52 -14.18 9.90
C GLY A 549 -0.97 -14.68 8.56
N LEU A 550 -1.62 -14.33 7.45
CA LEU A 550 -1.14 -14.67 6.11
C LEU A 550 0.27 -14.11 5.85
N TYR A 551 0.51 -12.84 6.17
CA TYR A 551 1.85 -12.26 6.05
C TYR A 551 2.87 -12.97 6.93
N ILE A 552 2.51 -13.22 8.20
CA ILE A 552 3.39 -13.88 9.15
C ILE A 552 3.81 -15.26 8.63
N LEU A 553 2.84 -16.07 8.20
CA LEU A 553 3.05 -17.46 7.81
C LEU A 553 3.81 -17.59 6.48
N PHE A 554 3.47 -16.79 5.47
CA PHE A 554 4.02 -16.93 4.12
C PHE A 554 5.32 -16.14 3.91
N VAL A 555 5.56 -15.08 4.68
CA VAL A 555 6.72 -14.18 4.47
C VAL A 555 7.55 -14.00 5.73
N GLU A 556 6.97 -13.49 6.82
CA GLU A 556 7.75 -13.04 7.98
C GLU A 556 8.53 -14.20 8.65
N MET A 557 7.86 -15.33 8.85
CA MET A 557 8.47 -16.57 9.36
C MET A 557 9.48 -17.16 8.38
N GLN A 558 9.39 -16.78 7.11
CA GLN A 558 10.20 -17.28 6.00
C GLN A 558 11.39 -16.36 5.66
N HIS A 559 11.68 -15.30 6.41
CA HIS A 559 12.95 -14.55 6.26
C HIS A 559 14.13 -15.35 6.81
N PRO A 560 15.34 -15.33 6.23
CA PRO A 560 16.47 -16.04 6.85
C PRO A 560 16.85 -15.34 8.16
N GLU A 561 17.44 -16.08 9.10
CA GLU A 561 18.03 -15.46 10.28
C GLU A 561 19.25 -14.63 9.86
N PRO A 562 19.49 -13.45 10.48
CA PRO A 562 20.73 -12.73 10.28
C PRO A 562 21.90 -13.60 10.75
N THR A 563 22.94 -13.75 9.92
CA THR A 563 24.17 -14.46 10.31
C THR A 563 24.77 -13.82 11.57
N HIS A 564 25.50 -14.58 12.41
CA HIS A 564 26.14 -14.06 13.63
C HIS A 564 26.95 -12.76 13.42
N LYS A 565 27.54 -12.56 12.23
CA LYS A 565 28.19 -11.28 11.84
C LYS A 565 27.22 -10.12 11.65
N GLN A 566 26.06 -10.35 11.04
CA GLN A 566 25.00 -9.34 10.86
C GLN A 566 24.28 -9.02 12.17
N ALA A 567 24.19 -10.00 13.09
CA ALA A 567 23.72 -9.77 14.46
C ALA A 567 24.74 -8.91 15.24
N ALA A 568 26.04 -9.25 15.18
CA ALA A 568 27.10 -8.49 15.81
C ALA A 568 27.25 -7.06 15.23
N GLU A 569 27.07 -6.86 13.92
CA GLU A 569 27.07 -5.54 13.29
C GLU A 569 25.81 -4.72 13.58
N ARG A 570 24.68 -5.36 13.91
CA ARG A 570 23.49 -4.67 14.43
C ARG A 570 23.63 -4.29 15.90
N GLU A 571 24.44 -5.01 16.66
CA GLU A 571 24.75 -4.73 18.07
C GLU A 571 25.91 -3.74 18.24
N MET A 572 26.89 -3.72 17.31
CA MET A 572 28.05 -2.82 17.35
C MET A 572 27.75 -1.30 17.36
N PRO A 573 26.65 -0.75 16.82
CA PRO A 573 26.34 0.67 16.96
C PRO A 573 25.95 1.05 18.39
N MET A 574 25.71 0.08 19.28
CA MET A 574 25.40 0.33 20.68
C MET A 574 26.63 0.37 21.60
N LEU A 575 27.82 -0.01 21.13
CA LEU A 575 29.02 -0.14 21.99
C LEU A 575 30.18 0.79 21.63
N THR A 576 30.25 1.31 20.40
CA THR A 576 31.28 2.28 20.01
C THR A 576 30.62 3.60 19.64
N GLY A 577 30.56 4.53 20.61
CA GLY A 577 30.05 5.88 20.41
C GLY A 577 31.01 6.74 19.59
N GLU A 578 31.14 6.48 18.29
CA GLU A 578 31.83 7.36 17.37
C GLU A 578 30.94 7.75 16.19
N SER A 579 30.70 9.06 16.11
CA SER A 579 29.90 9.77 15.11
C SER A 579 30.68 10.00 13.82
N MET A 580 30.09 9.68 12.67
CA MET A 580 30.34 10.36 11.38
C MET A 580 29.03 10.60 10.66
#